data_AF-A0A496BR11-F1
#
_entry.id   AF-A0A496BR11-F1
#
_cell.length_a   1.000
_cell.length_b   1.000
_cell.length_c   1.000
_cell.angle_alpha   90.00
_cell.angle_beta   90.00
_cell.angle_gamma   90.00
#
_symmetry.space_group_name_H-M   'P 1'
#
loop_
_entity.id
_entity.type
_entity.pdbx_description
1 polymer ?
#
loop_
_entity_poly.entity_id
_entity_poly.type
_entity_poly.pdbx_seq_one_letter_code
_entity_poly.pdbx_strand_id
1 'polypeptide(L)'
;LGKFRLQILNEGAESLEKFTSTNITGVNIQYIPGEDLKNIFAGLEFQPVASRKAQQAVLRAEKAGETSVDISKKPASGGDDSESPDEI
;
A
#
# COMPACT_ATOMS: atom_id res chain seq x y z
N LEU A 1 -21.41 0.21 -15.73
CA LEU A 1 -20.77 -0.59 -14.64
C LEU A 1 -19.91 -1.81 -15.13
N GLY A 2 -18.90 -1.61 -15.99
CA GLY A 2 -17.83 -2.60 -16.31
C GLY A 2 -18.17 -4.02 -16.79
N LYS A 3 -17.13 -4.85 -17.00
CA LYS A 3 -17.24 -6.25 -17.48
C LYS A 3 -16.26 -7.15 -16.74
N PHE A 4 -16.67 -8.38 -16.46
CA PHE A 4 -15.77 -9.43 -15.96
C PHE A 4 -15.33 -10.34 -17.10
N ARG A 5 -14.05 -10.72 -17.09
CA ARG A 5 -13.48 -11.72 -17.99
C ARG A 5 -12.80 -12.80 -17.15
N LEU A 6 -13.05 -14.06 -17.52
CA LEU A 6 -12.28 -15.18 -17.01
C LEU A 6 -11.06 -15.41 -17.91
N GLN A 7 -9.90 -15.59 -17.30
CA GLN A 7 -8.66 -15.95 -17.96
C GLN A 7 -8.14 -17.23 -17.33
N ILE A 8 -7.91 -18.24 -18.16
CA ILE A 8 -7.28 -19.49 -17.74
C ILE A 8 -5.80 -19.36 -18.06
N LEU A 9 -4.96 -19.62 -17.06
CA LEU A 9 -3.52 -19.75 -17.23
C LEU A 9 -3.23 -21.23 -17.41
N ASN A 10 -2.50 -21.56 -18.45
CA ASN A 10 -2.11 -22.93 -18.71
C ASN A 10 -0.69 -22.99 -19.28
N GLU A 11 -0.02 -24.10 -18.99
CA GLU A 11 1.16 -24.53 -19.72
C GLU A 11 0.72 -25.41 -20.90
N GLY A 12 1.43 -25.32 -22.02
CA GLY A 12 1.15 -26.16 -23.19
C GLY A 12 1.37 -27.65 -22.89
N ALA A 13 0.82 -28.52 -23.74
CA ALA A 13 1.15 -29.94 -23.76
C ALA A 13 1.78 -30.30 -25.11
N GLU A 14 2.55 -31.40 -25.15
CA GLU A 14 3.19 -31.89 -26.39
C GLU A 14 2.19 -32.26 -27.48
N SER A 15 0.98 -32.68 -27.10
CA SER A 15 -0.13 -32.98 -28.00
C SER A 15 -1.46 -32.66 -27.33
N LEU A 16 -2.52 -32.53 -28.14
CA LEU A 16 -3.88 -32.28 -27.64
C LEU A 16 -4.37 -33.40 -26.70
N GLU A 17 -4.03 -34.64 -27.02
CA GLU A 17 -4.40 -35.83 -26.23
C GLU A 17 -3.76 -35.86 -24.84
N LYS A 18 -2.61 -35.21 -24.69
CA LYS A 18 -1.89 -35.08 -23.41
C LYS A 18 -2.30 -33.84 -22.62
N PHE A 19 -3.11 -32.95 -23.18
CA PHE A 19 -3.61 -31.79 -22.46
C PHE A 19 -4.68 -32.20 -21.47
N THR A 20 -4.43 -31.99 -20.18
CA THR A 20 -5.31 -32.35 -19.07
C THR A 20 -5.52 -31.17 -18.13
N SER A 21 -6.39 -31.31 -17.13
CA SER A 21 -6.62 -30.25 -16.13
C SER A 21 -5.35 -29.87 -15.36
N THR A 22 -4.37 -30.75 -15.28
CA THR A 22 -3.07 -30.49 -14.62
C THR A 22 -2.25 -29.45 -15.38
N ASN A 23 -2.51 -29.24 -16.67
CA ASN A 23 -1.87 -28.19 -17.47
C ASN A 23 -2.44 -26.79 -17.16
N ILE A 24 -3.60 -26.71 -16.52
CA ILE A 24 -4.18 -25.44 -16.06
C ILE A 24 -3.48 -25.04 -14.76
N THR A 25 -2.64 -24.02 -14.82
CA THR A 25 -1.83 -23.54 -13.69
C THR A 25 -2.56 -22.51 -12.84
N GLY A 26 -3.67 -21.96 -13.33
CA GLY A 26 -4.49 -21.04 -12.55
C GLY A 26 -5.68 -20.49 -13.31
N VAL A 27 -6.55 -19.81 -12.56
CA VAL A 27 -7.69 -19.07 -13.09
C VAL A 27 -7.67 -17.67 -12.50
N ASN A 28 -7.79 -16.67 -13.36
CA ASN A 28 -7.87 -15.28 -12.96
C ASN A 28 -9.21 -14.68 -13.39
N ILE A 29 -9.76 -13.80 -12.56
CA ILE A 29 -10.94 -13.01 -12.88
C ILE A 29 -10.48 -11.57 -13.03
N GLN A 30 -10.57 -11.05 -14.25
CA GLN A 30 -10.24 -9.65 -14.53
C GLN A 30 -11.52 -8.83 -14.59
N TYR A 31 -11.58 -7.80 -13.74
CA TYR A 31 -12.59 -6.75 -13.89
C TYR A 31 -12.07 -5.64 -14.80
N ILE A 32 -12.84 -5.33 -15.84
CA ILE A 32 -12.58 -4.22 -16.76
C ILE A 32 -13.58 -3.11 -16.41
N PRO A 33 -13.13 -2.00 -15.80
CA PRO A 33 -14.02 -0.91 -15.44
C PRO A 33 -14.64 -0.27 -16.69
N GLY A 34 -15.94 -0.01 -16.62
CA GLY A 34 -16.68 0.72 -17.65
C GLY A 34 -16.45 2.23 -17.53
N GLU A 35 -16.97 2.98 -18.49
CA GLU A 35 -16.78 4.43 -18.57
C GLU A 35 -17.17 5.17 -17.27
N ASP A 36 -18.31 4.82 -16.68
CA ASP A 36 -18.77 5.40 -15.40
C ASP A 36 -17.72 5.28 -14.28
N LEU A 37 -17.05 4.13 -14.17
CA LEU A 37 -16.07 3.86 -13.12
C LEU A 37 -14.68 4.42 -13.44
N LYS A 38 -14.34 4.59 -14.71
CA LYS A 38 -13.08 5.23 -15.12
C LYS A 38 -13.02 6.70 -14.70
N ASN A 39 -14.16 7.39 -14.79
CA ASN A 39 -14.21 8.83 -14.56
C ASN A 39 -14.47 9.22 -13.10
N ILE A 40 -14.95 8.29 -12.25
CA ILE A 40 -15.13 8.54 -10.81
C ILE A 40 -13.81 8.98 -10.16
N PHE A 41 -12.68 8.35 -10.51
CA PHE A 41 -11.38 8.68 -9.90
C PHE A 41 -10.78 10.00 -10.40
N ALA A 42 -11.23 10.54 -11.52
CA ALA A 42 -10.71 11.79 -12.08
C ALA A 42 -11.15 13.03 -11.27
N GLY A 43 -12.27 12.94 -10.54
CA GLY A 43 -12.80 14.00 -9.68
C GLY A 43 -12.49 13.83 -8.20
N LEU A 44 -11.72 12.81 -7.81
CA LEU A 44 -11.35 12.60 -6.42
C LEU A 44 -10.18 13.52 -6.06
N GLU A 45 -10.40 14.39 -5.10
CA GLU A 45 -9.34 15.19 -4.48
C GLU A 45 -8.81 14.46 -3.25
N PHE A 46 -7.49 14.24 -3.21
CA PHE A 46 -6.85 13.74 -2.00
C PHE A 46 -6.79 14.86 -0.97
N GLN A 47 -7.43 14.65 0.19
CA GLN A 47 -7.23 15.51 1.35
C GLN A 47 -5.91 15.09 2.03
N PRO A 48 -4.83 15.90 1.93
CA PRO A 48 -3.56 15.53 2.52
C PRO A 48 -3.69 15.57 4.05
N VAL A 49 -3.50 14.42 4.68
CA VAL A 49 -3.36 14.33 6.14
C VAL A 49 -1.88 14.41 6.52
N ALA A 50 -1.59 14.96 7.69
CA ALA A 50 -0.24 14.97 8.23
C ALA A 50 0.32 13.54 8.25
N SER A 51 1.52 13.35 7.72
CA SER A 51 2.18 12.03 7.77
C SER A 51 2.30 11.55 9.22
N ARG A 52 2.30 10.24 9.45
CA ARG A 52 2.51 9.66 10.80
C ARG A 52 3.77 10.21 11.47
N LYS A 53 4.81 10.49 10.69
CA LYS A 53 6.06 11.10 11.16
C LYS A 53 5.84 12.54 11.65
N ALA A 54 5.11 13.36 10.89
CA ALA A 54 4.79 14.72 11.30
C ALA A 54 3.96 14.73 12.59
N GLN A 55 2.98 13.82 12.70
CA GLN A 55 2.18 13.64 13.91
C GLN A 55 3.05 13.24 15.12
N GLN A 56 4.00 12.32 14.93
CA GLN A 56 4.91 11.91 16.00
C GLN A 56 5.86 13.03 16.43
N ALA A 57 6.34 13.85 15.49
CA ALA A 57 7.20 14.99 15.80
C ALA A 57 6.44 16.05 16.61
N VAL A 58 5.19 16.35 16.22
CA VAL A 58 4.29 17.23 16.98
C VAL A 58 4.04 16.68 18.39
N LEU A 59 3.70 15.39 18.51
CA LEU A 59 3.45 14.78 19.82
C LEU A 59 4.68 14.82 20.75
N ARG A 60 5.89 14.67 20.21
CA ARG A 60 7.13 14.79 20.99
C ARG A 60 7.38 16.22 21.46
N ALA A 61 7.19 17.20 20.57
CA ALA A 61 7.36 18.60 20.88
C ALA A 61 6.33 19.09 21.91
N GLU A 62 5.06 18.69 21.78
CA GLU A 62 4.01 18.98 22.76
C GLU A 62 4.38 18.44 24.16
N LYS A 63 4.89 17.20 24.23
CA LYS A 63 5.37 16.62 25.49
C LYS A 63 6.58 17.37 26.07
N ALA A 64 7.44 17.90 25.21
CA ALA A 64 8.59 18.72 25.60
C ALA A 64 8.21 20.18 25.95
N GLY A 65 6.95 20.58 25.81
CA GLY A 65 6.50 21.96 26.02
C GLY A 65 6.89 22.92 24.90
N GLU A 66 7.32 22.40 23.75
CA GLU A 66 7.68 23.18 22.57
C GLU A 66 6.44 23.54 21.74
N THR A 67 6.41 24.76 21.20
CA THR A 67 5.28 25.29 20.42
C THR A 67 5.51 25.29 18.91
N SER A 68 6.68 24.85 18.46
CA SER A 68 7.07 24.85 17.04
C SER A 68 7.81 23.57 16.65
N VAL A 69 7.46 22.99 15.51
CA VAL A 69 8.11 21.77 15.00
C VAL A 69 8.52 21.95 13.54
N ASP A 70 9.82 21.79 13.25
CA ASP A 70 10.34 21.78 11.89
C ASP A 70 10.26 20.38 11.27
N ILE A 71 9.31 20.21 10.35
CA ILE A 71 9.04 18.94 9.65
C ILE A 71 9.75 18.82 8.29
N SER A 72 10.56 19.81 7.90
CA SER A 72 11.25 19.85 6.59
C SER A 72 12.46 18.92 6.52
N LYS A 73 12.99 18.49 7.67
CA LYS A 73 14.19 17.65 7.75
C LYS A 73 13.87 16.16 7.56
N LYS A 74 14.65 15.48 6.72
CA LYS A 74 14.67 14.00 6.59
C LYS A 74 14.83 13.41 8.01
N PRO A 75 14.04 12.39 8.40
CA PRO A 75 14.16 11.86 9.76
C PRO A 75 15.59 11.37 9.93
N ALA A 76 16.23 11.74 11.04
CA ALA A 76 17.34 10.93 11.52
C ALA A 76 16.80 9.48 11.65
N SER A 77 17.51 8.53 11.05
CA SER A 77 17.29 7.12 11.30
C SER A 77 17.24 6.90 12.81
N GLY A 78 16.25 6.14 13.29
CA GLY A 78 16.10 5.82 14.70
C GLY A 78 17.40 5.29 15.31
N GLY A 79 17.61 5.65 16.56
CA GLY A 79 18.73 5.18 17.35
C GLY A 79 19.05 6.17 18.47
N ASP A 80 18.25 6.14 19.53
CA ASP A 80 18.79 6.26 20.89
C ASP A 80 17.77 5.66 21.88
N ASP A 81 17.66 4.33 21.85
CA ASP A 81 17.27 3.56 23.04
C ASP A 81 18.52 3.54 23.94
N SER A 82 18.65 4.49 24.85
CA SER A 82 19.62 4.42 25.95
C SER A 82 19.11 5.09 27.22
N GLU A 83 17.87 4.78 27.63
CA GLU A 83 17.50 4.89 29.03
C GLU A 83 18.10 3.68 29.76
N SER A 84 19.27 3.90 30.36
CA SER A 84 19.83 2.97 31.34
C SER A 84 18.90 2.94 32.55
N PRO A 85 18.58 1.77 33.12
CA PRO A 85 17.80 1.73 34.35
C PRO A 85 18.66 2.31 35.46
N ASP A 86 18.24 3.45 36.01
CA ASP A 86 18.87 4.07 37.17
C ASP A 86 18.99 3.03 38.32
N GLU A 87 20.23 2.75 38.72
CA GLU A 87 20.54 2.15 40.02
C GLU A 87 20.24 3.18 41.11
N ILE A 88 19.13 3.00 41.85
CA ILE A 88 19.02 3.20 43.32
C ILE A 88 17.76 2.56 43.88
#